data_AF-A0A2M7EI64-F1
#
_entry.id   AF-A0A2M7EI64-F1
#
_cell.length_a   1.000
_cell.length_b   1.000
_cell.length_c   1.000
_cell.angle_alpha   90.00
_cell.angle_beta   90.00
_cell.angle_gamma   90.00
#
_symmetry.space_group_name_H-M   'P 1'
#
loop_
_entity.id
_entity.type
_entity.pdbx_description
1 polymer ?
#
loop_
_entity_poly.entity_id
_entity_poly.type
_entity_poly.pdbx_seq_one_letter_code
_entity_poly.pdbx_strand_id
1 'polypeptide(L)'
;MSKKSVILLFLLIISPALIYFLWPSDEARIKKLIKEGAEAIEKKEIDKVMAKVSFNYQDEKGLTYILIKQILGSQFKALSGIKIEYENLKIEVKEKLATAEFDLLVIATIGNQTGYIIG
;
A
#
# COMPACT_ATOMS: atom_id res chain seq x y z
N MET A 1 -42.64 -15.60 16.90
CA MET A 1 -41.69 -14.53 16.52
C MET A 1 -42.37 -13.61 15.52
N SER A 2 -42.23 -12.28 15.64
CA SER A 2 -42.77 -11.39 14.61
C SER A 2 -42.02 -11.59 13.29
N LYS A 3 -42.65 -11.31 12.14
CA LYS A 3 -41.97 -11.38 10.82
C LYS A 3 -40.64 -10.62 10.81
N LYS A 4 -40.58 -9.49 11.54
CA LYS A 4 -39.36 -8.67 11.71
C LYS A 4 -38.26 -9.42 12.48
N SER A 5 -38.63 -10.19 13.50
CA SER A 5 -37.70 -10.98 14.31
C SER A 5 -37.11 -12.15 13.51
N VAL A 6 -37.88 -12.75 12.58
CA VAL A 6 -37.40 -13.82 11.69
C VAL A 6 -36.40 -13.28 10.67
N ILE A 7 -36.70 -12.12 10.07
CA ILE A 7 -35.79 -11.45 9.12
C ILE A 7 -34.48 -11.06 9.81
N LEU A 8 -34.55 -10.51 11.02
CA LEU A 8 -33.35 -10.12 11.78
C LEU A 8 -32.45 -11.33 12.09
N LEU A 9 -33.05 -12.45 12.51
CA LEU A 9 -32.32 -13.69 12.79
C LEU A 9 -31.64 -14.24 11.52
N PHE A 10 -32.34 -14.19 10.39
CA PHE A 10 -31.81 -14.62 9.10
C PHE A 10 -30.62 -13.77 8.64
N LEU A 11 -30.71 -12.43 8.76
CA LEU A 11 -29.61 -11.52 8.45
C LEU A 11 -28.39 -11.74 9.36
N LEU A 12 -28.61 -12.03 10.64
CA LEU A 12 -27.53 -12.29 11.59
C LEU A 12 -26.77 -13.59 11.30
N ILE A 13 -27.46 -14.60 10.75
CA ILE A 13 -26.85 -15.89 10.36
C ILE A 13 -26.15 -15.79 9.00
N ILE A 14 -26.67 -14.98 8.07
CA ILE A 14 -26.11 -14.84 6.73
C ILE A 14 -24.94 -13.86 6.68
N SER A 15 -24.88 -12.89 7.58
CA SER A 15 -23.82 -11.87 7.58
C SER A 15 -22.40 -12.45 7.68
N PRO A 16 -22.07 -13.48 8.49
CA PRO A 16 -20.73 -14.04 8.55
C PRO A 16 -20.35 -14.76 7.25
N ALA A 17 -21.31 -15.44 6.61
CA ALA A 17 -21.10 -16.13 5.34
C ALA A 17 -20.82 -15.13 4.21
N LEU A 18 -21.57 -14.02 4.17
CA LEU A 18 -21.31 -12.91 3.25
C LEU A 18 -19.94 -12.27 3.50
N ILE A 19 -19.58 -12.02 4.76
CA ILE A 19 -18.28 -11.43 5.11
C ILE A 19 -17.14 -12.36 4.67
N TYR A 20 -17.26 -13.67 4.90
CA TYR A 20 -16.25 -14.64 4.48
C TYR A 20 -16.08 -14.68 2.96
N PHE A 21 -17.19 -14.71 2.20
CA PHE A 21 -17.14 -14.79 0.74
C PHE A 21 -16.66 -13.49 0.08
N LEU A 22 -16.94 -12.35 0.69
CA LEU A 22 -16.51 -11.03 0.21
C LEU A 22 -15.17 -10.58 0.79
N TRP A 23 -14.54 -11.40 1.65
CA TRP A 23 -13.27 -11.03 2.25
C TRP A 23 -12.18 -10.98 1.18
N PRO A 24 -11.46 -9.85 1.04
CA PRO A 24 -10.45 -9.73 0.01
C PRO A 24 -9.30 -10.71 0.27
N SER A 25 -8.85 -11.38 -0.79
CA SER A 25 -7.66 -12.25 -0.72
C SER A 25 -6.43 -11.43 -0.33
N ASP A 26 -5.44 -12.09 0.28
CA ASP A 26 -4.19 -11.42 0.65
C ASP A 26 -3.48 -10.82 -0.57
N GLU A 27 -3.53 -11.49 -1.72
CA GLU A 27 -3.05 -10.94 -2.99
C GLU A 27 -3.77 -9.63 -3.35
N ALA A 28 -5.10 -9.59 -3.29
CA ALA A 28 -5.86 -8.37 -3.58
C ALA A 28 -5.51 -7.24 -2.60
N ARG A 29 -5.29 -7.57 -1.33
CA ARG A 29 -4.87 -6.61 -0.30
C ARG A 29 -3.47 -6.07 -0.57
N ILE A 30 -2.52 -6.91 -0.99
CA ILE A 30 -1.15 -6.50 -1.34
C ILE A 30 -1.15 -5.62 -2.59
N LYS A 31 -1.89 -5.98 -3.64
CA LYS A 31 -2.06 -5.14 -4.84
C LYS A 31 -2.59 -3.75 -4.48
N LYS A 32 -3.62 -3.71 -3.62
CA LYS A 32 -4.18 -2.46 -3.12
C LYS A 32 -3.15 -1.67 -2.30
N LEU A 33 -2.38 -2.32 -1.44
CA LEU A 33 -1.33 -1.68 -0.63
C LEU A 33 -0.26 -1.01 -1.49
N ILE A 34 0.24 -1.71 -2.52
CA ILE A 34 1.24 -1.18 -3.45
C ILE A 34 0.68 0.02 -4.22
N LYS A 35 -0.54 -0.12 -4.76
CA LYS A 35 -1.23 0.96 -5.48
C LYS A 35 -1.41 2.21 -4.61
N GLU A 36 -1.96 2.05 -3.40
CA GLU A 36 -2.16 3.17 -2.47
C GLU A 36 -0.83 3.80 -2.03
N GLY A 37 0.22 2.99 -1.87
CA GLY A 37 1.56 3.46 -1.57
C GLY A 37 2.13 4.32 -2.70
N ALA A 38 2.01 3.87 -3.95
CA ALA A 38 2.43 4.63 -5.12
C ALA A 38 1.70 5.97 -5.21
N GLU A 39 0.37 5.96 -5.13
CA GLU A 39 -0.46 7.18 -5.17
C GLU A 39 -0.10 8.16 -4.04
N ALA A 40 0.19 7.66 -2.84
CA ALA A 40 0.60 8.49 -1.71
C ALA A 40 1.97 9.15 -1.92
N ILE A 41 2.91 8.43 -2.54
CA ILE A 41 4.23 8.99 -2.88
C ILE A 41 4.11 10.07 -3.96
N GLU A 42 3.34 9.82 -5.03
CA GLU A 42 3.11 10.81 -6.10
C GLU A 42 2.49 12.10 -5.55
N LYS A 43 1.56 11.97 -4.60
CA LYS A 43 0.93 13.11 -3.87
C LYS A 43 1.81 13.68 -2.76
N LYS A 44 2.97 13.08 -2.49
CA LYS A 44 3.91 13.47 -1.43
C LYS A 44 3.31 13.48 -0.02
N GLU A 45 2.35 12.59 0.23
CA GLU A 45 1.64 12.48 1.50
C GLU A 45 2.40 11.55 2.46
N ILE A 46 3.45 12.07 3.11
CA ILE A 46 4.40 11.28 3.91
C ILE A 46 3.72 10.37 4.95
N ASP A 47 2.70 10.87 5.67
CA ASP A 47 2.03 10.07 6.69
C ASP A 47 1.24 8.91 6.10
N LYS A 48 0.68 9.08 4.88
CA LYS A 48 -0.02 7.98 4.17
C LYS A 48 0.96 6.95 3.63
N VAL A 49 2.14 7.37 3.17
CA VAL A 49 3.21 6.45 2.77
C VAL A 49 3.66 5.62 3.97
N MET A 50 3.98 6.28 5.08
CA MET A 50 4.48 5.60 6.27
C MET A 50 3.44 4.68 6.91
N ALA A 51 2.14 4.93 6.75
CA ALA A 51 1.08 4.02 7.18
C ALA A 51 1.14 2.63 6.48
N LYS A 52 1.89 2.49 5.38
CA LYS A 52 2.09 1.22 4.66
C LYS A 52 3.41 0.55 5.01
N VAL A 53 4.28 1.22 5.76
CA VAL A 53 5.55 0.69 6.24
C VAL A 53 5.36 0.17 7.65
N SER A 54 5.91 -1.01 7.95
CA SER A 54 5.88 -1.55 9.31
C SER A 54 6.58 -0.59 10.28
N PHE A 55 5.95 -0.28 11.42
CA PHE A 55 6.58 0.54 12.47
C PHE A 55 7.89 -0.08 12.99
N ASN A 56 7.98 -1.40 12.96
CA ASN A 56 9.17 -2.16 13.36
C ASN A 56 10.12 -2.43 12.18
N TYR A 57 9.96 -1.73 11.05
CA TYR A 57 10.84 -1.91 9.90
C TYR A 57 12.28 -1.57 10.27
N GLN A 58 13.16 -2.53 10.01
CA GLN A 58 14.61 -2.37 10.03
C GLN A 58 15.19 -3.32 8.98
N ASP A 59 16.03 -2.82 8.09
CA ASP A 59 16.71 -3.65 7.09
C ASP A 59 18.22 -3.82 7.36
N GLU A 60 18.82 -4.70 6.57
CA GLU A 60 20.24 -5.05 6.64
C GLU A 60 21.17 -3.86 6.33
N LYS A 61 20.65 -2.83 5.67
CA LYS A 61 21.39 -1.60 5.34
C LYS A 61 21.26 -0.54 6.44
N GLY A 62 20.55 -0.84 7.54
CA GLY A 62 20.36 0.06 8.67
C GLY A 62 19.24 1.09 8.48
N LEU A 63 18.40 0.97 7.44
CA LEU A 63 17.22 1.82 7.30
C LEU A 63 16.17 1.39 8.32
N THR A 64 15.64 2.37 9.05
CA THR A 64 14.57 2.19 10.02
C THR A 64 13.33 2.97 9.59
N TYR A 65 12.18 2.68 10.20
CA TYR A 65 10.94 3.44 9.98
C TYR A 65 11.14 4.96 10.09
N ILE A 66 11.86 5.42 11.12
CA ILE A 66 12.13 6.85 11.35
C ILE A 66 13.04 7.44 10.26
N LEU A 67 14.10 6.72 9.89
CA LEU A 67 15.02 7.14 8.83
C LEU A 67 14.31 7.26 7.48
N ILE A 68 13.48 6.28 7.12
CA ILE A 68 12.68 6.32 5.89
C ILE A 68 11.77 7.56 5.89
N LYS A 69 11.06 7.81 7.00
CA LYS A 69 10.18 8.97 7.12
C LYS A 69 10.94 10.29 6.93
N GLN A 70 12.11 10.41 7.54
CA GLN A 70 12.95 11.61 7.42
C GLN A 70 13.49 11.81 6.00
N ILE A 71 14.02 10.75 5.38
CA ILE A 71 14.57 10.80 4.02
C ILE A 71 13.47 11.19 3.03
N LEU A 72 12.36 10.45 3.00
CA LEU A 72 11.25 10.73 2.09
C LEU A 72 10.66 12.12 2.33
N GLY A 73 10.48 12.52 3.59
CA GLY A 73 9.97 13.85 3.93
C GLY A 73 10.87 14.99 3.45
N SER A 74 12.19 14.79 3.45
CA SER A 74 13.15 15.74 2.86
C SER A 74 13.03 15.78 1.33
N GLN A 75 13.01 14.61 0.68
CA GLN A 75 12.88 14.50 -0.78
C GLN A 75 11.58 15.12 -1.30
N PHE A 76 10.46 14.89 -0.61
CA PHE A 76 9.16 15.45 -0.99
C PHE A 76 9.14 16.97 -0.99
N LYS A 77 9.94 17.63 -0.14
CA LYS A 77 10.07 19.10 -0.13
C LYS A 77 10.95 19.60 -1.28
N ALA A 78 11.97 18.84 -1.67
CA ALA A 78 12.91 19.22 -2.72
C ALA A 78 12.33 19.01 -4.13
N LEU A 79 11.52 17.97 -4.32
CA LEU A 79 10.96 17.59 -5.61
C LEU A 79 9.69 18.38 -5.92
N SER A 80 9.56 18.86 -7.15
CA SER A 80 8.36 19.52 -7.69
C SER A 80 7.30 18.51 -8.14
N GLY A 81 7.70 17.33 -8.62
CA GLY A 81 6.80 16.25 -9.02
C GLY A 81 7.44 14.88 -8.83
N ILE A 82 6.62 13.86 -8.61
CA ILE A 82 7.02 12.45 -8.58
C ILE A 82 5.95 11.66 -9.32
N LYS A 83 6.37 10.77 -10.21
CA LYS A 83 5.52 9.79 -10.88
C LYS A 83 6.10 8.40 -10.66
N ILE A 84 5.24 7.45 -10.32
CA ILE A 84 5.61 6.06 -10.09
C ILE A 84 4.89 5.21 -11.13
N GLU A 85 5.68 4.45 -11.88
CA GLU A 85 5.18 3.41 -12.76
C GLU A 85 5.72 2.08 -12.27
N TYR A 86 4.87 1.06 -12.23
CA TYR A 86 5.29 -0.29 -11.90
C TYR A 86 4.55 -1.30 -12.77
N GLU A 87 5.24 -2.37 -13.13
CA GLU A 87 4.71 -3.43 -13.98
C GLU A 87 5.17 -4.82 -13.51
N ASN A 88 4.65 -5.86 -14.17
CA ASN A 88 5.01 -7.26 -13.90
C ASN A 88 4.86 -7.70 -12.44
N LEU A 89 3.87 -7.14 -11.72
CA LEU A 89 3.63 -7.46 -10.31
C LEU A 89 3.29 -8.94 -10.09
N LYS A 90 4.22 -9.66 -9.47
CA LYS A 90 4.12 -11.04 -9.03
C LYS A 90 4.04 -11.08 -7.51
N ILE A 91 3.04 -11.76 -6.96
CA ILE A 91 2.84 -11.89 -5.51
C ILE A 91 2.85 -13.37 -5.14
N GLU A 92 3.71 -13.74 -4.21
CA GLU A 92 3.77 -15.07 -3.61
C GLU A 92 3.37 -14.98 -2.15
N VAL A 93 2.26 -15.63 -1.78
CA VAL A 93 1.78 -15.70 -0.39
C VAL A 93 2.18 -17.06 0.21
N LYS A 94 2.92 -17.03 1.31
CA LYS A 94 3.35 -18.21 2.08
C LYS A 94 2.89 -18.05 3.53
N GLU A 95 1.78 -18.69 3.84
CA GLU A 95 1.11 -18.62 5.15
C GLU A 95 0.82 -17.16 5.58
N LYS A 96 1.58 -16.63 6.55
CA LYS A 96 1.43 -15.29 7.11
C LYS A 96 2.37 -14.27 6.49
N LEU A 97 3.22 -14.69 5.55
CA LEU A 97 4.18 -13.85 4.87
C LEU A 97 3.84 -13.78 3.39
N ALA A 98 4.19 -12.67 2.76
CA ALA A 98 4.06 -12.52 1.33
C ALA A 98 5.25 -11.74 0.75
N THR A 99 5.64 -12.11 -0.45
CA THR A 99 6.67 -11.44 -1.24
C THR A 99 6.01 -10.87 -2.49
N ALA A 100 6.30 -9.61 -2.78
CA ALA A 100 5.87 -8.94 -4.01
C ALA A 100 7.10 -8.53 -4.80
N GLU A 101 7.16 -8.96 -6.06
CA GLU A 101 8.22 -8.63 -7.02
C GLU A 101 7.57 -7.85 -8.17
N PHE A 102 8.16 -6.74 -8.57
CA PHE A 102 7.67 -5.90 -9.65
C PHE A 102 8.81 -5.02 -10.17
N ASP A 103 8.69 -4.61 -11.43
CA ASP A 103 9.57 -3.62 -12.03
C ASP A 103 9.08 -2.22 -11.65
N LEU A 104 9.99 -1.33 -11.26
CA LEU A 104 9.66 0.00 -10.71
C LEU A 104 10.42 1.10 -11.45
N LEU A 105 9.69 2.03 -12.04
CA LEU A 105 10.21 3.25 -12.63
C LEU A 105 9.77 4.45 -11.79
N VAL A 106 10.74 5.24 -11.31
CA VAL A 106 10.48 6.48 -10.57
C VAL A 106 10.98 7.68 -11.36
N ILE A 107 10.04 8.53 -11.78
CA ILE A 107 10.32 9.78 -12.48
C ILE A 107 10.13 10.92 -11.48
N ALA A 108 11.11 11.82 -11.37
CA ALA A 108 10.99 12.98 -10.50
C ALA A 108 11.34 14.27 -11.24
N THR A 109 10.75 15.36 -10.77
CA THR A 109 10.92 16.68 -11.37
C THR A 109 11.44 17.63 -10.31
N ILE A 110 12.46 18.43 -10.64
CA ILE A 110 13.02 19.50 -9.80
C ILE A 110 12.88 20.81 -10.58
N GLY A 111 12.04 21.73 -10.10
CA GLY A 111 11.68 22.94 -10.83
C GLY A 111 11.01 22.60 -12.16
N ASN A 112 11.60 23.06 -13.28
CA ASN A 112 11.16 22.74 -14.65
C ASN A 112 11.95 21.59 -15.29
N GLN A 113 12.91 20.98 -14.60
CA GLN A 113 13.72 19.88 -15.13
C GLN A 113 13.17 18.55 -14.63
N THR A 114 12.80 17.66 -15.56
CA THR A 114 12.39 16.29 -15.25
C THR A 114 13.58 15.35 -15.45
N GLY A 115 13.84 14.49 -14.48
CA GLY A 115 14.92 13.50 -14.50
C GLY A 115 14.45 12.13 -14.06
N TYR A 116 15.16 11.09 -14.52
CA TYR A 116 14.95 9.71 -14.08
C TYR A 116 15.75 9.48 -12.80
N ILE A 117 15.10 8.97 -11.74
CA ILE A 117 15.79 8.71 -10.47
C ILE A 117 16.27 7.26 -10.43
N ILE A 118 15.38 6.29 -10.70
CA ILE A 118 15.68 4.85 -10.62
C ILE A 118 14.82 4.11 -11.65
N GLY A 119 15.43 3.11 -12.30
CA GLY A 119 14.81 2.04 -13.09
C GLY A 119 15.53 0.73 -12.84
#